data_AF-A0A1R0G709-F1
#
_entry.id   AF-A0A1R0G709-F1
#
_cell.length_a   1.000
_cell.length_b   1.000
_cell.length_c   1.000
_cell.angle_alpha   90.00
_cell.angle_beta   90.00
_cell.angle_gamma   90.00
#
_symmetry.space_group_name_H-M   'P 1'
#
loop_
_entity.id
_entity.type
_entity.pdbx_description
1 polymer ?
#
loop_
_entity_poly.entity_id
_entity_poly.type
_entity_poly.pdbx_seq_one_letter_code
_entity_poly.pdbx_strand_id
1 'polypeptide(L)'
;MKSDGLTLSSLQRIAGKKIGDNPVFNAAILLAKALVQRPRLIDAITDQDGYITRESLSKAENVVFGNSDPSAFSPDPFHAKSNAELVQVFKAMFTELRDRSQDRKGFFEQIGYVNIELLVAMSKDPDELDSQGEPLLDPTTGLARKKYDEQQVYMAKNIVDRPGLLQSLENAHSGGRRIFGSYHQEGWLSNKTLDRWLEHNKTR
;
A
#
# COMPACT_ATOMS: atom_id res chain seq x y z
N MET A 1 1.21 -28.66 -10.55
CA MET A 1 0.15 -27.94 -11.30
C MET A 1 0.82 -26.92 -12.19
N LYS A 2 0.48 -26.84 -13.48
CA LYS A 2 0.93 -25.73 -14.34
C LYS A 2 0.25 -24.46 -13.83
N SER A 3 1.01 -23.40 -13.60
CA SER A 3 0.46 -22.11 -13.20
C SER A 3 -0.24 -21.46 -14.40
N ASP A 4 -1.58 -21.44 -14.39
CA ASP A 4 -2.43 -20.91 -15.47
C ASP A 4 -2.52 -19.37 -15.49
N GLY A 5 -1.44 -18.67 -15.15
CA GLY A 5 -1.42 -17.22 -14.96
C GLY A 5 -0.31 -16.49 -15.71
N LEU A 6 -0.55 -15.22 -16.04
CA LEU A 6 0.47 -14.34 -16.63
C LEU A 6 1.33 -13.73 -15.52
N THR A 7 2.65 -13.83 -15.63
CA THR A 7 3.56 -13.14 -14.70
C THR A 7 3.77 -11.68 -15.12
N LEU A 8 4.15 -10.81 -14.18
CA LEU A 8 4.55 -9.43 -14.48
C LEU A 8 5.70 -9.38 -15.50
N SER A 9 6.69 -10.27 -15.37
CA SER A 9 7.80 -10.39 -16.33
C SER A 9 7.34 -10.76 -17.74
N SER A 10 6.26 -11.55 -17.87
CA SER A 10 5.66 -11.86 -19.17
C SER A 10 4.90 -10.67 -19.74
N LEU A 11 4.19 -9.93 -18.90
CA LEU A 11 3.51 -8.68 -19.28
C LEU A 11 4.50 -7.62 -19.78
N GLN A 12 5.61 -7.42 -19.06
CA GLN A 12 6.71 -6.53 -19.46
C GLN A 12 7.32 -6.95 -20.81
N ARG A 13 7.50 -8.25 -21.02
CA ARG A 13 7.99 -8.78 -22.30
C ARG A 13 7.03 -8.49 -23.45
N ILE A 14 5.72 -8.57 -23.22
CA ILE A 14 4.70 -8.22 -24.22
C ILE A 14 4.72 -6.71 -24.48
N ALA A 15 4.79 -5.89 -23.43
CA ALA A 15 4.86 -4.43 -23.53
C ALA A 15 6.08 -3.94 -24.33
N GLY A 16 7.21 -4.66 -24.25
CA GLY A 16 8.43 -4.38 -25.01
C GLY A 16 8.39 -4.77 -26.49
N LYS A 17 7.33 -5.43 -26.97
CA LYS A 17 7.23 -5.82 -28.39
C LYS A 17 6.92 -4.62 -29.30
N LYS A 18 7.37 -4.71 -30.55
CA LYS A 18 7.02 -3.75 -31.60
C LYS A 18 5.60 -4.00 -32.10
N ILE A 19 4.90 -2.91 -32.40
CA ILE A 19 3.61 -2.92 -33.10
C ILE A 19 3.91 -3.35 -34.55
N GLY A 20 3.08 -4.24 -35.10
CA GLY A 20 3.21 -4.76 -36.47
C GLY A 20 1.87 -4.69 -37.21
N ASP A 21 1.65 -5.60 -38.15
CA ASP A 21 0.47 -5.53 -39.04
C ASP A 21 -0.77 -6.27 -38.50
N ASN A 22 -0.67 -6.94 -37.35
CA ASN A 22 -1.79 -7.68 -36.76
C ASN A 22 -2.50 -6.85 -35.67
N PRO A 23 -3.77 -6.41 -35.89
CA PRO A 23 -4.48 -5.56 -34.94
C PRO A 23 -4.69 -6.18 -33.55
N VAL A 24 -4.91 -7.49 -33.47
CA VAL A 24 -5.14 -8.19 -32.19
C VAL A 24 -3.86 -8.21 -31.36
N PHE A 25 -2.72 -8.53 -31.98
CA PHE A 25 -1.42 -8.45 -31.28
C PHE A 25 -1.08 -7.02 -30.88
N ASN A 26 -1.38 -6.04 -31.73
CA ASN A 26 -1.16 -4.63 -31.41
C ASN A 26 -1.98 -4.19 -30.19
N ALA A 27 -3.27 -4.57 -30.12
CA ALA A 27 -4.12 -4.28 -28.98
C ALA A 27 -3.57 -4.90 -27.68
N ALA A 28 -3.11 -6.15 -27.72
CA ALA A 28 -2.48 -6.80 -26.57
C ALA A 28 -1.19 -6.10 -26.12
N ILE A 29 -0.35 -5.65 -27.06
CA ILE A 29 0.87 -4.89 -26.76
C ILE A 29 0.52 -3.55 -26.11
N LEU A 30 -0.45 -2.81 -26.65
CA LEU A 30 -0.88 -1.53 -26.11
C LEU A 30 -1.49 -1.69 -24.71
N LEU A 31 -2.31 -2.71 -24.50
CA LEU A 31 -2.83 -3.04 -23.18
C LEU A 31 -1.70 -3.35 -22.20
N ALA A 32 -0.74 -4.20 -22.58
CA ALA A 32 0.40 -4.52 -21.73
C ALA A 32 1.23 -3.29 -21.37
N LYS A 33 1.50 -2.40 -22.34
CA LYS A 33 2.17 -1.11 -22.10
C LYS A 33 1.41 -0.25 -21.09
N ALA A 34 0.10 -0.15 -21.25
CA ALA A 34 -0.74 0.65 -20.37
C ALA A 34 -0.82 0.05 -18.95
N LEU A 35 -0.77 -1.27 -18.81
CA LEU A 35 -0.78 -1.95 -17.51
C LEU A 35 0.55 -1.78 -16.77
N VAL A 36 1.70 -1.99 -17.42
CA VAL A 36 3.02 -1.88 -16.75
C VAL A 36 3.35 -0.46 -16.27
N GLN A 37 2.66 0.55 -16.82
CA GLN A 37 2.77 1.94 -16.38
C GLN A 37 1.91 2.26 -15.15
N ARG A 38 1.07 1.32 -14.70
CA ARG A 38 0.12 1.51 -13.59
C ARG A 38 0.43 0.53 -12.45
N PRO A 39 1.48 0.79 -11.66
CA PRO A 39 1.95 -0.18 -10.68
C PRO A 39 0.90 -0.48 -9.59
N ARG A 40 0.09 0.50 -9.18
CA ARG A 40 -1.05 0.26 -8.28
C ARG A 40 -2.05 -0.75 -8.85
N LEU A 41 -2.34 -0.68 -10.15
CA LEU A 41 -3.21 -1.64 -10.81
C LEU A 41 -2.57 -3.02 -10.86
N ILE A 42 -1.28 -3.09 -11.21
CA ILE A 42 -0.50 -4.33 -11.18
C ILE A 42 -0.58 -5.00 -9.81
N ASP A 43 -0.37 -4.25 -8.73
CA ASP A 43 -0.45 -4.77 -7.36
C ASP A 43 -1.84 -5.34 -7.04
N ALA A 44 -2.90 -4.77 -7.59
CA ALA A 44 -4.26 -5.23 -7.33
C ALA A 44 -4.69 -6.44 -8.16
N ILE A 45 -4.18 -6.58 -9.40
CA ILE A 45 -4.52 -7.69 -10.30
C ILE A 45 -3.58 -8.90 -10.16
N THR A 46 -2.50 -8.76 -9.39
CA THR A 46 -1.54 -9.84 -9.15
C THR A 46 -1.91 -10.57 -7.87
N ASP A 47 -1.97 -11.90 -7.92
CA ASP A 47 -2.25 -12.73 -6.75
C ASP A 47 -1.04 -12.86 -5.80
N GLN A 48 -1.25 -13.58 -4.71
CA GLN A 48 -0.24 -13.80 -3.69
C GLN A 48 0.98 -14.60 -4.21
N ASP A 49 0.86 -15.33 -5.31
CA ASP A 49 1.93 -16.12 -5.92
C ASP A 49 2.66 -15.36 -7.05
N GLY A 50 2.23 -14.13 -7.37
CA GLY A 50 2.84 -13.30 -8.40
C GLY A 50 2.25 -13.50 -9.79
N TYR A 51 1.04 -14.07 -9.89
CA TYR A 51 0.36 -14.33 -11.15
C TYR A 51 -0.86 -13.44 -11.34
N ILE A 52 -1.10 -13.04 -12.58
CA ILE A 52 -2.35 -12.44 -13.04
C ILE A 52 -3.20 -13.58 -13.59
N THR A 53 -4.24 -13.94 -12.86
CA THR A 53 -5.18 -15.01 -13.17
C THR A 53 -6.57 -14.45 -13.41
N ARG A 54 -7.49 -15.26 -13.94
CA ARG A 54 -8.90 -14.83 -14.07
C ARG A 54 -9.51 -14.50 -12.71
N GLU A 55 -9.16 -15.26 -11.68
CA GLU A 55 -9.65 -15.02 -10.32
C GLU A 55 -9.09 -13.73 -9.73
N SER A 56 -7.79 -13.46 -9.90
CA SER A 56 -7.19 -12.22 -9.40
C SER A 56 -7.77 -10.98 -10.11
N LEU A 57 -8.04 -11.08 -11.42
CA LEU A 57 -8.74 -10.02 -12.16
C LEU A 57 -10.17 -9.79 -11.67
N SER A 58 -10.93 -10.86 -11.44
CA SER A 58 -12.30 -10.75 -10.91
C SER A 58 -12.34 -10.20 -9.49
N LYS A 59 -11.34 -10.53 -8.66
CA LYS A 59 -11.17 -9.90 -7.35
C LYS A 59 -10.87 -8.42 -7.50
N ALA A 60 -9.91 -8.07 -8.35
CA ALA A 60 -9.48 -6.69 -8.59
C ALA A 60 -10.62 -5.78 -9.08
N GLU A 61 -11.54 -6.29 -9.91
CA GLU A 61 -12.70 -5.55 -10.40
C GLU A 61 -13.56 -4.95 -9.28
N ASN A 62 -13.69 -5.65 -8.15
CA ASN A 62 -14.52 -5.22 -7.03
C ASN A 62 -13.83 -4.23 -6.08
N VAL A 63 -12.53 -4.00 -6.27
CA VAL A 63 -11.68 -3.38 -5.23
C VAL A 63 -10.77 -2.28 -5.77
N VAL A 64 -10.50 -2.26 -7.08
CA VAL A 64 -9.74 -1.17 -7.72
C VAL A 64 -10.70 -0.04 -8.07
N PHE A 65 -10.73 0.98 -7.22
CA PHE A 65 -11.48 2.20 -7.49
C PHE A 65 -10.56 3.34 -7.94
N GLY A 66 -11.01 4.11 -8.93
CA GLY A 66 -10.33 5.30 -9.43
C GLY A 66 -9.29 5.06 -10.52
N ASN A 67 -8.73 6.16 -11.04
CA ASN A 67 -7.73 6.12 -12.10
C ASN A 67 -6.31 5.99 -11.50
N SER A 68 -5.58 4.94 -11.91
CA SER A 68 -4.20 4.69 -11.50
C SER A 68 -3.16 5.15 -12.52
N ASP A 69 -3.59 5.84 -13.58
CA ASP A 69 -2.71 6.43 -14.58
C ASP A 69 -1.83 7.52 -13.96
N PRO A 70 -0.49 7.44 -14.06
CA PRO A 70 0.41 8.47 -13.51
C PRO A 70 0.23 9.87 -14.09
N SER A 71 -0.40 9.99 -15.26
CA SER A 71 -0.69 11.28 -15.91
C SER A 71 -2.04 11.86 -15.53
N ALA A 72 -2.90 11.10 -14.84
CA ALA A 72 -4.18 11.60 -14.38
C ALA A 72 -4.00 12.55 -13.20
N PHE A 73 -4.75 13.65 -13.20
CA PHE A 73 -4.84 14.49 -12.02
C PHE A 73 -5.53 13.73 -10.89
N SER A 74 -4.94 13.77 -9.70
CA SER A 74 -5.50 13.18 -8.49
C SER A 74 -5.04 13.99 -7.28
N PRO A 75 -5.95 14.29 -6.32
CA PRO A 75 -5.56 14.88 -5.05
C PRO A 75 -4.81 13.88 -4.15
N ASP A 76 -5.00 12.56 -4.37
CA ASP A 76 -4.24 11.52 -3.69
C ASP A 76 -2.81 11.41 -4.29
N PRO A 77 -1.74 11.76 -3.54
CA PRO A 77 -0.37 11.70 -4.03
C PRO A 77 0.12 10.26 -4.26
N PHE A 78 -0.60 9.26 -3.75
CA PHE A 78 -0.26 7.84 -3.90
C PHE A 78 -1.07 7.13 -4.99
N HIS A 79 -1.98 7.81 -5.70
CA HIS A 79 -2.91 7.17 -6.64
C HIS A 79 -2.23 6.31 -7.72
N ALA A 80 -1.03 6.71 -8.17
CA ALA A 80 -0.23 6.00 -9.16
C ALA A 80 0.97 5.24 -8.56
N LYS A 81 1.14 5.27 -7.23
CA LYS A 81 2.25 4.60 -6.52
C LYS A 81 1.95 3.14 -6.27
N SER A 82 2.95 2.28 -6.41
CA SER A 82 2.89 0.89 -5.95
C SER A 82 2.66 0.80 -4.44
N ASN A 83 2.23 -0.37 -3.98
CA ASN A 83 2.18 -0.72 -2.56
C ASN A 83 3.57 -0.64 -1.93
N ALA A 84 4.62 -1.03 -2.65
CA ALA A 84 5.99 -0.94 -2.16
C ALA A 84 6.42 0.51 -1.93
N GLU A 85 6.19 1.41 -2.88
CA GLU A 85 6.47 2.84 -2.71
C GLU A 85 5.66 3.44 -1.55
N LEU A 86 4.38 3.09 -1.42
CA LEU A 86 3.54 3.54 -0.32
C LEU A 86 4.07 3.07 1.04
N VAL A 87 4.46 1.80 1.17
CA VAL A 87 5.01 1.25 2.42
C VAL A 87 6.37 1.88 2.76
N GLN A 88 7.17 2.28 1.76
CA GLN A 88 8.38 3.08 2.02
C GLN A 88 8.05 4.45 2.63
N VAL A 89 7.02 5.14 2.13
CA VAL A 89 6.56 6.41 2.71
C VAL A 89 6.07 6.20 4.14
N PHE A 90 5.27 5.17 4.38
CA PHE A 90 4.83 4.84 5.74
C PHE A 90 5.98 4.53 6.68
N LYS A 91 6.97 3.78 6.22
CA LYS A 91 8.18 3.49 6.99
C LYS A 91 8.95 4.78 7.35
N ALA A 92 9.01 5.75 6.45
CA ALA A 92 9.65 7.04 6.72
C ALA A 92 8.92 7.83 7.83
N MET A 93 7.59 7.75 7.89
CA MET A 93 6.74 8.38 8.91
C MET A 93 6.64 7.57 10.22
N PHE A 94 7.17 6.35 10.25
CA PHE A 94 6.95 5.41 11.35
C PHE A 94 7.34 5.97 12.73
N THR A 95 8.43 6.73 12.80
CA THR A 95 8.92 7.31 14.07
C THR A 95 7.96 8.32 14.67
N GLU A 96 7.19 9.02 13.83
CA GLU A 96 6.19 10.02 14.24
C GLU A 96 4.89 9.34 14.69
N LEU A 97 4.50 8.27 14.00
CA LEU A 97 3.21 7.59 14.21
C LEU A 97 3.24 6.51 15.30
N ARG A 98 4.43 6.01 15.68
CA ARG A 98 4.54 4.91 16.63
C ARG A 98 4.10 5.30 18.04
N ASP A 99 3.52 4.33 18.74
CA ASP A 99 3.30 4.42 20.17
C ASP A 99 4.59 4.06 20.92
N ARG A 100 5.27 5.09 21.44
CA ARG A 100 6.52 4.91 22.20
C ARG A 100 6.33 4.13 23.51
N SER A 101 5.11 4.05 24.05
CA SER A 101 4.82 3.22 25.23
C SER A 101 4.85 1.72 24.90
N GLN A 102 4.64 1.37 23.63
CA GLN A 102 4.66 -0.01 23.14
C GLN A 102 6.04 -0.42 22.60
N ASP A 103 6.99 0.51 22.52
CA ASP A 103 8.35 0.23 22.05
C ASP A 103 9.00 -0.86 22.91
N ARG A 104 9.54 -1.90 22.26
CA ARG A 104 10.35 -2.92 22.91
C ARG A 104 11.82 -2.65 22.63
N LYS A 105 12.61 -2.55 23.69
CA LYS A 105 14.07 -2.46 23.62
C LYS A 105 14.68 -3.81 23.94
N GLY A 106 15.25 -4.48 22.94
CA GLY A 106 16.14 -5.61 23.13
C GLY A 106 17.60 -5.16 23.19
N PHE A 107 18.51 -6.09 23.50
CA PHE A 107 19.97 -5.82 23.58
C PHE A 107 20.57 -5.23 22.29
N PHE A 108 19.97 -5.48 21.12
CA PHE A 108 20.47 -5.02 19.81
C PHE A 108 19.39 -4.44 18.88
N GLU A 109 18.13 -4.37 19.33
CA GLU A 109 17.02 -3.94 18.46
C GLU A 109 16.03 -3.05 19.20
N GLN A 110 15.67 -1.93 18.57
CA GLN A 110 14.50 -1.15 18.92
C GLN A 110 13.34 -1.53 17.99
N ILE A 111 12.29 -2.07 18.57
CA ILE A 111 11.07 -2.44 17.85
C ILE A 111 10.00 -1.44 18.27
N GLY A 112 9.53 -0.66 17.30
CA GLY A 112 8.40 0.24 17.49
C GLY A 112 7.15 -0.33 16.87
N TYR A 113 5.99 0.14 17.33
CA TYR A 113 4.69 -0.33 16.90
C TYR A 113 3.77 0.85 16.58
N VAL A 114 3.04 0.74 15.47
CA VAL A 114 1.95 1.64 15.09
C VAL A 114 0.64 0.87 15.24
N ASN A 115 -0.34 1.46 15.92
CA ASN A 115 -1.68 0.86 16.06
C ASN A 115 -2.42 0.95 14.72
N ILE A 116 -3.02 -0.14 14.28
CA ILE A 116 -3.86 -0.17 13.07
C ILE A 116 -5.10 0.72 13.23
N GLU A 117 -5.69 0.79 14.43
CA GLU A 117 -6.83 1.67 14.71
C GLU A 117 -6.46 3.15 14.53
N LEU A 118 -5.20 3.53 14.82
CA LEU A 118 -4.72 4.88 14.53
C LEU A 118 -4.74 5.15 13.02
N LEU A 119 -4.29 4.21 12.19
CA LEU A 119 -4.33 4.35 10.73
C LEU A 119 -5.78 4.43 10.22
N VAL A 120 -6.69 3.63 10.77
CA VAL A 120 -8.13 3.68 10.46
C VAL A 120 -8.77 4.99 10.90
N ALA A 121 -8.33 5.58 12.02
CA ALA A 121 -8.79 6.89 12.45
C ALA A 121 -8.26 8.00 11.54
N MET A 122 -6.96 7.96 11.20
CA MET A 122 -6.32 8.91 10.29
C MET A 122 -6.95 8.90 8.89
N SER A 123 -7.30 7.73 8.36
CA SER A 123 -7.88 7.60 7.02
C SER A 123 -9.25 8.28 6.86
N LYS A 124 -9.93 8.55 7.98
CA LYS A 124 -11.21 9.27 8.03
C LYS A 124 -11.05 10.78 8.02
N ASP A 125 -9.81 11.30 7.99
CA ASP A 125 -9.50 12.73 7.99
C ASP A 125 -10.20 13.52 9.11
N PRO A 126 -9.99 13.13 10.38
CA PRO A 126 -10.68 13.75 11.50
C PRO A 126 -10.21 15.18 11.73
N ASP A 127 -11.14 16.01 12.18
CA ASP A 127 -10.83 17.36 12.62
C ASP A 127 -10.06 17.33 13.95
N GLU A 128 -9.23 18.36 14.17
CA GLU A 128 -8.59 18.62 15.44
C GLU A 128 -9.65 19.12 16.43
N LEU A 129 -9.69 18.53 17.63
CA LEU A 129 -10.68 18.87 18.66
C LEU A 129 -10.02 19.66 19.79
N ASP A 130 -10.78 20.58 20.38
CA ASP A 130 -10.38 21.30 21.58
C ASP A 130 -10.57 20.47 22.87
N SER A 131 -10.36 21.08 24.03
CA SER A 131 -10.50 20.41 25.33
C SER A 131 -11.96 20.05 25.69
N GLN A 132 -12.93 20.61 24.99
CA GLN A 132 -14.36 20.31 25.14
C GLN A 132 -14.85 19.28 24.11
N GLY A 133 -13.99 18.89 23.17
CA GLY A 133 -14.32 17.94 22.10
C GLY A 133 -14.94 18.59 20.87
N GLU A 134 -14.89 19.91 20.74
CA GLU A 134 -15.42 20.65 19.60
C GLU A 134 -14.34 20.87 18.53
N PRO A 135 -14.68 20.89 17.22
CA PRO A 135 -13.70 21.14 16.16
C PRO A 135 -13.03 22.50 16.31
N LEU A 136 -11.70 22.51 16.34
CA LEU A 136 -10.91 23.73 16.38
C LEU A 136 -10.96 24.43 15.02
N LEU A 137 -11.42 25.68 14.97
CA LEU A 137 -11.52 26.43 13.72
C LEU A 137 -10.20 27.13 13.37
N ASP A 138 -9.86 27.14 12.08
CA ASP A 138 -8.78 27.95 11.54
C ASP A 138 -9.22 29.43 11.55
N PRO A 139 -8.45 30.34 12.18
CA PRO A 139 -8.86 31.74 12.35
C PRO A 139 -8.88 32.53 11.04
N THR A 140 -8.24 32.02 9.98
CA THR A 140 -8.14 32.68 8.67
C THR A 140 -9.29 32.28 7.76
N THR A 141 -9.66 31.00 7.74
CA THR A 141 -10.66 30.44 6.83
C THR A 141 -12.02 30.21 7.50
N GLY A 142 -12.07 30.09 8.82
CA GLY A 142 -13.27 29.72 9.59
C GLY A 142 -13.65 28.23 9.46
N LEU A 143 -12.85 27.41 8.76
CA LEU A 143 -13.08 25.98 8.59
C LEU A 143 -12.47 25.19 9.75
N ALA A 144 -12.97 23.98 10.00
CA ALA A 144 -12.37 23.06 10.97
C ALA A 144 -10.94 22.69 10.55
N ARG A 145 -10.01 22.78 11.50
CA ARG A 145 -8.62 22.35 11.31
C ARG A 145 -8.57 20.83 11.26
N LYS A 146 -7.76 20.30 10.35
CA LYS A 146 -7.49 18.86 10.28
C LYS A 146 -6.46 18.46 11.32
N LYS A 147 -6.66 17.28 11.93
CA LYS A 147 -5.77 16.71 12.94
C LYS A 147 -4.44 16.24 12.35
N TYR A 148 -4.45 15.84 11.09
CA TYR A 148 -3.31 15.29 10.36
C TYR A 148 -3.12 16.05 9.06
N ASP A 149 -1.89 16.06 8.54
CA ASP A 149 -1.64 16.61 7.21
C ASP A 149 -2.20 15.70 6.11
N GLU A 150 -2.42 16.26 4.91
CA GLU A 150 -3.01 15.53 3.79
C GLU A 150 -2.18 14.29 3.40
N GLN A 151 -0.85 14.37 3.48
CA GLN A 151 0.03 13.26 3.10
C GLN A 151 -0.15 12.07 4.05
N GLN A 152 -0.23 12.33 5.35
CA GLN A 152 -0.52 11.34 6.39
C GLN A 152 -1.90 10.71 6.21
N VAL A 153 -2.92 11.52 5.93
CA VAL A 153 -4.30 11.04 5.67
C VAL A 153 -4.33 10.12 4.44
N TYR A 154 -3.79 10.56 3.32
CA TYR A 154 -3.78 9.75 2.09
C TYR A 154 -2.91 8.49 2.23
N MET A 155 -1.81 8.54 2.98
CA MET A 155 -1.01 7.36 3.26
C MET A 155 -1.82 6.35 4.06
N ALA A 156 -2.44 6.78 5.17
CA ALA A 156 -3.25 5.91 6.02
C ALA A 156 -4.45 5.33 5.24
N LYS A 157 -5.15 6.18 4.48
CA LYS A 157 -6.24 5.78 3.59
C LYS A 157 -5.80 4.72 2.58
N ASN A 158 -4.67 4.92 1.91
CA ASN A 158 -4.18 3.93 0.96
C ASN A 158 -3.68 2.64 1.64
N ILE A 159 -3.18 2.68 2.88
CA ILE A 159 -2.83 1.44 3.60
C ILE A 159 -4.09 0.64 3.93
N VAL A 160 -5.12 1.32 4.43
CA VAL A 160 -6.38 0.69 4.90
C VAL A 160 -7.25 0.24 3.72
N ASP A 161 -7.42 1.09 2.72
CA ASP A 161 -8.40 0.86 1.66
C ASP A 161 -7.83 0.04 0.50
N ARG A 162 -6.50 -0.06 0.36
CA ARG A 162 -5.94 -0.85 -0.73
C ARG A 162 -6.16 -2.34 -0.51
N PRO A 163 -6.59 -3.05 -1.55
CA PRO A 163 -7.09 -4.41 -1.39
C PRO A 163 -5.98 -5.34 -0.94
N GLY A 164 -6.16 -5.96 0.23
CA GLY A 164 -5.20 -6.91 0.81
C GLY A 164 -3.89 -6.31 1.30
N LEU A 165 -3.65 -4.99 1.18
CA LEU A 165 -2.39 -4.38 1.58
C LEU A 165 -2.20 -4.47 3.10
N LEU A 166 -3.12 -3.92 3.89
CA LEU A 166 -3.06 -3.98 5.35
C LEU A 166 -2.92 -5.42 5.86
N GLN A 167 -3.77 -6.32 5.37
CA GLN A 167 -3.70 -7.74 5.71
C GLN A 167 -2.34 -8.38 5.35
N SER A 168 -1.74 -8.02 4.22
CA SER A 168 -0.41 -8.51 3.84
C SER A 168 0.68 -7.98 4.76
N LEU A 169 0.57 -6.74 5.23
CA LEU A 169 1.50 -6.14 6.19
C LEU A 169 1.38 -6.81 7.55
N GLU A 170 0.16 -7.09 8.01
CA GLU A 170 -0.07 -7.87 9.24
C GLU A 170 0.56 -9.26 9.13
N ASN A 171 0.31 -9.98 8.03
CA ASN A 171 0.76 -11.36 7.84
C ASN A 171 2.27 -11.52 7.55
N ALA A 172 3.00 -10.43 7.26
CA ALA A 172 4.44 -10.47 6.98
C ALA A 172 5.29 -10.91 8.19
N HIS A 173 4.68 -11.19 9.34
CA HIS A 173 5.34 -11.83 10.46
C HIS A 173 5.65 -13.32 10.24
N SER A 174 4.92 -14.04 9.37
CA SER A 174 4.90 -15.53 9.36
C SER A 174 6.04 -16.24 8.62
N GLY A 175 6.91 -15.52 7.90
CA GLY A 175 7.76 -16.12 6.84
C GLY A 175 9.23 -16.45 7.16
N GLY A 176 9.70 -16.43 8.42
CA GLY A 176 11.14 -16.61 8.71
C GLY A 176 11.46 -17.43 9.96
N ARG A 177 12.55 -18.22 9.90
CA ARG A 177 13.17 -18.87 11.08
C ARG A 177 13.50 -17.79 12.11
N ARG A 178 12.86 -17.82 13.27
CA ARG A 178 13.08 -16.84 14.33
C ARG A 178 14.00 -17.40 15.41
N ILE A 179 15.12 -16.71 15.63
CA ILE A 179 16.04 -16.94 16.75
C ILE A 179 15.52 -16.25 18.03
N PHE A 180 14.70 -15.20 17.89
CA PHE A 180 14.01 -14.53 19.00
C PHE A 180 12.56 -14.23 18.64
N GLY A 181 11.70 -14.20 19.65
CA GLY A 181 10.25 -14.39 19.60
C GLY A 181 9.43 -13.54 18.62
N SER A 182 8.10 -13.70 18.72
CA SER A 182 7.19 -13.05 17.80
C SER A 182 7.11 -11.53 17.99
N TYR A 183 7.52 -10.77 16.97
CA TYR A 183 7.27 -9.32 16.87
C TYR A 183 5.84 -8.98 16.42
N HIS A 184 4.99 -10.01 16.29
CA HIS A 184 3.57 -9.81 16.01
C HIS A 184 2.85 -9.44 17.30
N GLN A 185 2.05 -8.39 17.18
CA GLN A 185 1.07 -7.98 18.18
C GLN A 185 -0.20 -7.69 17.39
N GLU A 186 -1.27 -8.41 17.71
CA GLU A 186 -2.56 -8.27 17.02
C GLU A 186 -3.05 -6.81 17.11
N GLY A 187 -3.45 -6.23 15.98
CA GLY A 187 -3.82 -4.82 15.89
C GLY A 187 -2.64 -3.84 15.73
N TRP A 188 -1.40 -4.31 15.58
CA TRP A 188 -0.21 -3.46 15.47
C TRP A 188 0.70 -3.83 14.30
N LEU A 189 1.29 -2.80 13.68
CA LEU A 189 2.33 -2.94 12.68
C LEU A 189 3.68 -2.54 13.28
N SER A 190 4.65 -3.47 13.23
CA SER A 190 6.01 -3.20 13.70
C SER A 190 6.92 -2.74 12.57
N ASN A 191 7.91 -1.89 12.87
CA ASN A 191 8.94 -1.49 11.91
C ASN A 191 9.65 -2.69 11.26
N LYS A 192 9.89 -3.76 12.04
CA LYS A 192 10.52 -5.00 11.56
C LYS A 192 9.63 -5.78 10.60
N THR A 193 8.31 -5.74 10.79
CA THR A 193 7.37 -6.38 9.86
C THR A 193 7.33 -5.62 8.53
N LEU A 194 7.38 -4.29 8.56
CA LEU A 194 7.47 -3.46 7.35
C LEU A 194 8.77 -3.71 6.58
N ASP A 195 9.90 -3.80 7.29
CA ASP A 195 11.20 -4.13 6.68
C ASP A 195 11.14 -5.45 5.93
N ARG A 196 10.62 -6.50 6.58
CA ARG A 196 10.50 -7.83 5.96
C ARG A 196 9.53 -7.82 4.78
N TRP A 197 8.38 -7.17 4.92
CA TRP A 197 7.41 -7.05 3.83
C TRP A 197 8.06 -6.37 2.61
N LEU A 198 8.83 -5.30 2.83
CA LEU A 198 9.55 -4.60 1.77
C LEU A 198 10.65 -5.46 1.15
N GLU A 199 11.39 -6.26 1.94
CA GLU A 199 12.39 -7.19 1.41
C GLU A 199 11.77 -8.23 0.46
N HIS A 200 10.61 -8.79 0.82
CA HIS A 200 9.91 -9.77 -0.03
C HIS A 200 9.25 -9.16 -1.27
N ASN A 201 8.88 -7.88 -1.23
CA ASN A 201 8.18 -7.20 -2.32
C ASN A 201 9.10 -6.33 -3.20
N LYS A 202 10.35 -6.08 -2.80
CA LYS A 202 11.38 -5.43 -3.65
C LYS A 202 11.79 -6.30 -4.85
N THR A 203 11.56 -7.61 -4.77
CA THR A 203 11.97 -8.60 -5.78
C THR A 203 10.83 -9.04 -6.71
N ARG A 204 9.63 -8.45 -6.60
CA ARG A 204 8.48 -8.77 -7.45
C ARG A 204 8.38 -7.85 -8.65
#